data_AF-A0A2U0S4F5-F1
#
_entry.id   AF-A0A2U0S4F5-F1
#
_cell.length_a   1.000
_cell.length_b   1.000
_cell.length_c   1.000
_cell.angle_alpha   90.00
_cell.angle_beta   90.00
_cell.angle_gamma   90.00
#
_symmetry.space_group_name_H-M   'P 1'
#
loop_
_entity.id
_entity.type
_entity.pdbx_description
1 polymer ?
#
loop_
_entity_poly.entity_id
_entity_poly.type
_entity_poly.pdbx_seq_one_letter_code
_entity_poly.pdbx_strand_id
1 'polypeptide(L)'
;LGFVYGTENPILAVASESMEPVLYKGDLIVIEGIDNAADIQVGTKDSDQVGDVIVFHKPGGPDELIVHRAVQRIDNGDGTYSFKTWGDNNVAADWWEVQESAIVGRYLDFKIPWLGNIALFFVPFEVKAAFIALWIVVLVLVEFSPLIKKKLKHSDDNASLYK
;
A
#
# COMPACT_ATOMS: atom_id res chain seq x y z
N LEU A 1 5.68 5.54 14.19
CA LEU A 1 5.55 4.10 13.82
C LEU A 1 6.86 3.54 13.28
N GLY A 2 7.53 4.19 12.31
CA GLY A 2 8.74 3.61 11.70
C GLY A 2 9.89 3.27 12.65
N PHE A 3 10.08 4.02 13.74
CA PHE A 3 11.07 3.67 14.78
C PHE A 3 10.72 2.41 15.59
N VAL A 4 9.43 2.07 15.71
CA VAL A 4 8.98 0.87 16.46
C VAL A 4 9.08 -0.38 15.59
N TYR A 5 8.84 -0.22 14.30
CA TYR A 5 8.80 -1.34 13.35
C TYR A 5 10.06 -1.43 12.48
N GLY A 6 11.07 -0.58 12.62
CA GLY A 6 12.32 -0.66 11.85
C GLY A 6 12.22 -0.35 10.36
N THR A 7 11.12 0.24 9.88
CA THR A 7 10.90 0.55 8.46
C THR A 7 10.14 1.86 8.27
N GLU A 8 10.40 2.58 7.17
CA GLU A 8 9.76 3.88 6.90
C GLU A 8 8.25 3.75 6.66
N ASN A 9 7.82 2.63 6.08
CA ASN A 9 6.43 2.37 5.68
C ASN A 9 5.92 1.05 6.28
N PRO A 10 5.63 0.98 7.59
CA PRO A 10 5.25 -0.27 8.27
C PRO A 10 3.84 -0.75 7.95
N ILE A 11 3.07 0.01 7.16
CA ILE A 11 1.71 -0.31 6.76
C ILE A 11 1.63 -0.19 5.24
N LEU A 12 1.22 -1.27 4.57
CA LEU A 12 1.14 -1.34 3.12
C LEU A 12 -0.21 -1.93 2.67
N ALA A 13 -0.64 -1.55 1.46
CA ALA A 13 -1.83 -2.14 0.83
C ALA A 13 -1.40 -3.15 -0.24
N VAL A 14 -1.97 -4.34 -0.21
CA VAL A 14 -1.69 -5.42 -1.17
C VAL A 14 -2.37 -5.10 -2.49
N ALA A 15 -1.60 -4.86 -3.55
CA ALA A 15 -2.11 -4.35 -4.83
C ALA A 15 -2.51 -5.43 -5.84
N SER A 16 -2.07 -6.68 -5.66
CA SER A 16 -2.23 -7.79 -6.61
C SER A 16 -2.72 -9.08 -5.92
N GLU A 17 -3.04 -10.08 -6.73
CA GLU A 17 -3.53 -11.40 -6.31
C GLU A 17 -2.39 -12.45 -6.23
N SER A 18 -1.13 -12.04 -6.39
CA SER A 18 0.02 -12.95 -6.50
C SER A 18 0.32 -13.72 -5.22
N MET A 19 -0.20 -13.25 -4.08
CA MET A 19 0.00 -13.86 -2.77
C MET A 19 -1.24 -14.58 -2.24
N GLU A 20 -2.26 -14.81 -3.07
CA GLU A 20 -3.44 -15.56 -2.65
C GLU A 20 -3.12 -17.04 -2.37
N PRO A 21 -3.77 -17.67 -1.38
CA PRO A 21 -4.80 -17.13 -0.48
C PRO A 21 -4.23 -16.45 0.79
N VAL A 22 -2.91 -16.33 0.92
CA VAL A 22 -2.27 -15.82 2.14
C VAL A 22 -2.50 -14.32 2.31
N LEU A 23 -2.39 -13.55 1.23
CA LEU A 23 -2.73 -12.14 1.16
C LEU A 23 -3.63 -11.89 -0.06
N TYR A 24 -4.75 -11.22 0.16
CA TYR A 24 -5.68 -10.85 -0.89
C TYR A 24 -5.46 -9.41 -1.33
N LYS A 25 -5.76 -9.13 -2.60
CA LYS A 25 -5.79 -7.75 -3.10
C LYS A 25 -6.73 -6.90 -2.25
N GLY A 26 -6.23 -5.76 -1.77
CA GLY A 26 -6.96 -4.86 -0.89
C GLY A 26 -6.81 -5.17 0.61
N ASP A 27 -6.05 -6.19 1.00
CA ASP A 27 -5.60 -6.35 2.39
C ASP A 27 -4.67 -5.18 2.77
N LEU A 28 -4.85 -4.65 3.98
CA LEU A 28 -3.87 -3.76 4.61
C LEU A 28 -2.97 -4.61 5.52
N ILE A 29 -1.68 -4.65 5.24
CA ILE A 29 -0.71 -5.47 5.96
C ILE A 29 0.20 -4.62 6.82
N VAL A 30 0.70 -5.22 7.90
CA VAL A 30 1.75 -4.63 8.74
C VAL A 30 3.05 -5.38 8.50
N ILE A 31 4.13 -4.63 8.34
CA ILE A 31 5.48 -5.16 8.14
C ILE A 31 6.43 -4.61 9.20
N GLU A 32 7.48 -5.37 9.48
CA GLU A 32 8.64 -4.93 10.25
C GLU A 32 9.87 -4.87 9.34
N GLY A 33 10.74 -3.90 9.57
CA GLY A 33 12.10 -3.88 9.03
C GLY A 33 12.92 -5.02 9.58
N ILE A 34 13.98 -5.34 8.87
CA ILE A 34 14.82 -6.51 9.13
C ILE A 34 16.23 -6.01 9.39
N ASP A 35 16.71 -6.19 10.61
CA ASP A 35 18.07 -5.77 11.00
C ASP A 35 19.14 -6.69 10.40
N ASN A 36 18.84 -7.99 10.27
CA ASN A 36 19.73 -8.98 9.71
C ASN A 36 18.98 -9.90 8.73
N ALA A 37 19.39 -9.90 7.47
CA ALA A 37 18.78 -10.73 6.44
C ALA A 37 18.91 -12.24 6.72
N ALA A 38 19.88 -12.66 7.55
CA ALA A 38 19.99 -14.05 8.00
C ALA A 38 18.77 -14.54 8.80
N ASP A 39 17.98 -13.62 9.37
CA ASP A 39 16.77 -13.95 10.15
C ASP A 39 15.54 -14.21 9.27
N ILE A 40 15.66 -14.00 7.96
CA ILE A 40 14.61 -14.33 6.99
C ILE A 40 14.57 -15.85 6.81
N GLN A 41 13.42 -16.42 7.12
CA GLN A 41 13.15 -17.83 6.87
C GLN A 41 12.84 -18.05 5.39
N VAL A 42 13.27 -19.19 4.85
CA VAL A 42 13.05 -19.53 3.44
C VAL A 42 12.36 -20.87 3.30
N GLY A 43 11.40 -20.93 2.39
CA GLY A 43 10.60 -22.12 2.12
C GLY A 43 9.35 -21.78 1.33
N THR A 44 8.76 -22.75 0.64
CA THR A 44 7.48 -22.55 -0.06
C THR A 44 6.33 -22.55 0.94
N LYS A 45 5.14 -22.10 0.51
CA LYS A 45 3.92 -22.14 1.34
C LYS A 45 3.53 -23.55 1.80
N ASP A 46 3.98 -24.58 1.08
CA ASP A 46 3.67 -25.99 1.33
C ASP A 46 4.86 -26.75 1.97
N SER A 47 5.94 -26.05 2.35
CA SER A 47 7.11 -26.64 3.01
C SER A 47 6.88 -26.81 4.52
N ASP A 48 7.54 -27.80 5.15
CA ASP A 48 7.50 -28.00 6.60
C ASP A 48 7.97 -26.76 7.38
N GLN A 49 8.98 -26.07 6.84
CA GLN A 49 9.39 -24.74 7.27
C GLN A 49 8.94 -23.74 6.20
N VAL A 50 7.87 -23.01 6.49
CA VAL A 50 7.32 -21.99 5.61
C VAL A 50 8.25 -20.77 5.61
N GLY A 51 8.60 -20.27 4.43
CA GLY A 51 9.42 -19.07 4.29
C GLY A 51 8.66 -17.79 4.62
N ASP A 52 9.39 -16.74 4.99
CA ASP A 52 8.81 -15.45 5.32
C ASP A 52 8.26 -14.76 4.07
N VAL A 53 7.18 -13.98 4.24
CA VAL A 53 6.69 -13.07 3.20
C VAL A 53 7.41 -11.74 3.35
N ILE A 54 8.21 -11.38 2.35
CA ILE A 54 9.03 -10.17 2.37
C ILE A 54 8.51 -9.14 1.38
N VAL A 55 8.71 -7.87 1.72
CA VAL A 55 8.44 -6.73 0.87
C VAL A 55 9.75 -6.13 0.39
N PHE A 56 9.89 -5.92 -0.90
CA PHE A 56 11.13 -5.42 -1.49
C PHE A 56 10.87 -4.53 -2.71
N HIS A 57 11.83 -3.68 -3.02
CA HIS A 57 11.82 -2.92 -4.27
C HIS A 57 12.12 -3.83 -5.46
N LYS A 58 11.29 -3.74 -6.50
CA LYS A 58 11.45 -4.51 -7.73
C LYS A 58 12.85 -4.31 -8.34
N PRO A 59 13.64 -5.39 -8.53
CA PRO A 59 14.96 -5.27 -9.13
C PRO A 59 14.90 -4.71 -10.55
N GLY A 60 15.70 -3.67 -10.82
CA GLY A 60 15.84 -3.06 -12.16
C GLY A 60 14.57 -2.38 -12.70
N GLY A 61 13.54 -2.21 -11.87
CA GLY A 61 12.25 -1.63 -12.24
C GLY A 61 12.05 -0.20 -11.76
N PRO A 62 10.84 0.38 -11.98
CA PRO A 62 10.40 1.56 -11.24
C PRO A 62 10.40 1.28 -9.73
N ASP A 63 10.27 2.34 -8.92
CA ASP A 63 10.18 2.28 -7.46
C ASP A 63 8.86 1.64 -6.99
N GLU A 64 8.69 0.37 -7.32
CA GLU A 64 7.52 -0.47 -7.10
C GLU A 64 7.87 -1.50 -6.02
N LEU A 65 7.02 -1.59 -5.00
CA LEU A 65 7.15 -2.59 -3.95
C LEU A 65 6.43 -3.88 -4.37
N ILE A 66 7.12 -5.00 -4.21
CA ILE A 66 6.61 -6.35 -4.43
C ILE A 66 6.56 -7.07 -3.08
N VAL A 67 5.48 -7.82 -2.86
CA VAL A 67 5.30 -8.66 -1.67
C VAL A 67 5.27 -10.10 -2.12
N HIS A 68 6.31 -10.89 -1.83
CA HIS A 68 6.39 -12.32 -2.19
C HIS A 68 7.07 -13.14 -1.09
N ARG A 69 6.89 -14.46 -1.12
CA ARG A 69 7.53 -15.36 -0.17
C ARG A 69 8.99 -15.61 -0.52
N ALA A 70 9.89 -15.52 0.45
CA ALA A 70 11.27 -15.94 0.29
C ALA A 70 11.34 -17.48 0.24
N VAL A 71 11.78 -18.04 -0.88
CA VAL A 71 11.82 -19.49 -1.10
C VAL A 71 13.24 -20.06 -1.10
N GLN A 72 14.24 -19.21 -1.30
CA GLN A 72 15.65 -19.59 -1.23
C GLN A 72 16.49 -18.41 -0.78
N ARG A 73 17.50 -18.70 0.05
CA ARG A 73 18.55 -17.75 0.44
C ARG A 73 19.86 -18.14 -0.26
N ILE A 74 20.55 -17.14 -0.76
CA ILE A 74 21.83 -17.24 -1.47
C ILE A 74 22.85 -16.43 -0.67
N ASP A 75 23.92 -17.09 -0.24
CA ASP A 75 25.07 -16.42 0.38
C ASP A 75 25.98 -15.88 -0.72
N ASN A 76 26.17 -14.56 -0.75
CA ASN A 76 26.99 -13.90 -1.78
C ASN A 76 28.50 -14.04 -1.50
N GLY A 77 28.90 -14.58 -0.34
CA GLY A 77 30.30 -14.81 0.04
C GLY A 77 31.03 -13.56 0.56
N ASP A 78 30.37 -12.41 0.62
CA ASP A 78 30.87 -11.14 1.15
C ASP A 78 30.19 -10.74 2.47
N GLY A 79 29.41 -11.66 3.07
CA GLY A 79 28.63 -11.42 4.27
C GLY A 79 27.22 -10.87 4.01
N THR A 80 26.82 -10.72 2.75
CA THR A 80 25.46 -10.31 2.36
C THR A 80 24.66 -11.48 1.80
N TYR A 81 23.33 -11.37 1.86
CA TYR A 81 22.41 -12.34 1.29
C TYR A 81 21.61 -11.80 0.11
N SER A 82 21.29 -12.71 -0.80
CA SER A 82 20.28 -12.53 -1.85
C SER A 82 19.18 -13.58 -1.69
N PHE A 83 17.98 -13.29 -2.21
CA PHE A 83 16.82 -14.15 -2.07
C PHE A 83 16.16 -14.42 -3.41
N LYS A 84 15.72 -15.68 -3.61
CA LYS A 84 14.69 -15.99 -4.59
C LYS A 84 13.34 -15.87 -3.92
N THR A 85 12.41 -15.23 -4.62
CA THR A 85 11.07 -14.98 -4.16
C THR A 85 10.04 -15.64 -5.08
N TRP A 86 8.89 -16.00 -4.53
CA TRP A 86 7.78 -16.55 -5.28
C TRP A 86 6.47 -16.05 -4.68
N GLY A 87 5.60 -15.48 -5.52
CA GLY A 87 4.20 -15.26 -5.17
C GLY A 87 3.45 -16.58 -5.02
N ASP A 88 2.76 -16.77 -3.89
CA ASP A 88 2.05 -18.01 -3.56
C ASP A 88 1.00 -18.45 -4.60
N ASN A 89 0.52 -17.52 -5.43
CA ASN A 89 -0.45 -17.74 -6.51
C ASN A 89 0.17 -17.59 -7.92
N ASN A 90 1.48 -17.40 -8.04
CA ASN A 90 2.15 -17.29 -9.34
C ASN A 90 2.51 -18.68 -9.88
N VAL A 91 2.49 -18.83 -11.21
CA VAL A 91 2.84 -20.10 -11.89
C VAL A 91 4.32 -20.46 -11.75
N ALA A 92 5.18 -19.46 -11.58
CA ALA A 92 6.62 -19.64 -11.41
C ALA A 92 7.18 -18.63 -10.42
N ALA A 93 8.34 -18.97 -9.86
CA ALA A 93 9.14 -18.06 -9.06
C ALA A 93 9.62 -16.85 -9.88
N ASP A 94 9.98 -15.79 -9.18
CA ASP A 94 10.52 -14.59 -9.80
C ASP A 94 11.85 -14.91 -10.50
N TRP A 95 12.06 -14.34 -11.69
CA TRP A 95 13.24 -14.60 -12.52
C TRP A 95 14.49 -13.82 -12.06
N TRP A 96 14.33 -12.90 -11.12
CA TRP A 96 15.40 -12.07 -10.54
C TRP A 96 15.87 -12.62 -9.18
N GLU A 97 16.83 -11.92 -8.59
CA GLU A 97 17.26 -12.10 -7.20
C GLU A 97 17.06 -10.79 -6.46
N VAL A 98 16.60 -10.90 -5.23
CA VAL A 98 16.36 -9.77 -4.35
C VAL A 98 17.55 -9.65 -3.41
N GLN A 99 18.36 -8.61 -3.57
CA GLN A 99 19.44 -8.33 -2.63
C GLN A 99 18.84 -7.89 -1.29
N GLU A 100 19.49 -8.21 -0.17
CA GLU A 100 19.06 -7.79 1.16
C GLU A 100 18.85 -6.27 1.27
N SER A 101 19.62 -5.48 0.53
CA SER A 101 19.51 -4.01 0.47
C SER A 101 18.21 -3.51 -0.19
N ALA A 102 17.54 -4.35 -0.97
CA ALA A 102 16.26 -4.02 -1.59
C ALA A 102 15.06 -4.39 -0.71
N ILE A 103 15.28 -5.11 0.40
CA ILE A 103 14.23 -5.55 1.30
C ILE A 103 13.81 -4.40 2.22
N VAL A 104 12.52 -4.09 2.20
CA VAL A 104 11.90 -3.03 3.02
C VAL A 104 11.41 -3.58 4.35
N GLY A 105 11.00 -4.84 4.38
CA GLY A 105 10.56 -5.50 5.58
C GLY A 105 9.92 -6.87 5.37
N ARG A 106 9.51 -7.51 6.45
CA ARG A 106 8.80 -8.78 6.52
C ARG A 106 7.38 -8.58 7.03
N TYR A 107 6.44 -9.30 6.43
CA TYR A 107 5.05 -9.37 6.87
C TYR A 107 4.92 -10.07 8.23
N LEU A 108 4.19 -9.44 9.15
CA LEU A 108 4.04 -9.86 10.55
C LEU A 108 2.84 -10.78 10.82
N ASP A 109 2.30 -11.45 9.80
CA ASP A 109 1.07 -12.25 9.90
C ASP A 109 -0.18 -11.48 10.40
N PHE A 110 -0.11 -10.15 10.39
CA PHE A 110 -1.22 -9.28 10.76
C PHE A 110 -1.72 -8.47 9.55
N LYS A 111 -3.00 -8.65 9.24
CA LYS A 111 -3.67 -7.95 8.15
C LYS A 111 -5.09 -7.56 8.50
N ILE A 112 -5.56 -6.47 7.90
CA ILE A 112 -6.94 -6.02 7.96
C ILE A 112 -7.53 -6.17 6.55
N PRO A 113 -8.41 -7.16 6.32
CA PRO A 113 -9.01 -7.38 5.02
C PRO A 113 -9.77 -6.16 4.52
N TRP A 114 -9.74 -5.96 3.20
CA TRP A 114 -10.44 -4.90 2.47
C TRP A 114 -10.01 -3.45 2.77
N LEU A 115 -9.34 -3.17 3.88
CA LEU A 115 -9.00 -1.81 4.28
C LEU A 115 -7.97 -1.16 3.34
N GLY A 116 -7.10 -1.96 2.74
CA GLY A 116 -6.15 -1.52 1.71
C GLY A 116 -6.83 -0.97 0.46
N ASN A 117 -8.09 -1.35 0.18
CA ASN A 117 -8.83 -0.80 -0.95
C ASN A 117 -9.04 0.72 -0.86
N ILE A 118 -9.08 1.30 0.35
CA ILE A 118 -9.15 2.75 0.52
C ILE A 118 -7.88 3.39 -0.05
N ALA A 119 -6.71 2.86 0.31
CA ALA A 119 -5.44 3.36 -0.21
C ALA A 119 -5.32 3.14 -1.73
N LEU A 120 -5.69 1.94 -2.21
CA LEU A 120 -5.65 1.60 -3.63
C LEU A 120 -6.59 2.44 -4.49
N PHE A 121 -7.77 2.81 -3.96
CA PHE A 121 -8.73 3.66 -4.66
C PHE A 121 -8.14 5.02 -5.03
N PHE A 122 -7.27 5.56 -4.16
CA PHE A 122 -6.60 6.82 -4.42
C PHE A 122 -5.30 6.67 -5.20
N VAL A 123 -4.86 5.49 -5.65
CA VAL A 123 -3.61 5.37 -6.43
C VAL A 123 -3.67 6.14 -7.76
N PRO A 124 -4.72 6.01 -8.60
CA PRO A 124 -4.80 6.70 -9.90
C PRO A 124 -4.84 8.22 -9.75
N PHE A 125 -4.08 8.93 -10.60
CA PHE A 125 -3.98 10.39 -10.55
C PHE A 125 -5.33 11.06 -10.81
N GLU A 126 -6.13 10.50 -11.72
CA GLU A 126 -7.44 11.01 -12.12
C GLU A 126 -8.41 11.01 -10.94
N VAL A 127 -8.39 9.96 -10.11
CA VAL A 127 -9.23 9.85 -8.92
C VAL A 127 -8.79 10.87 -7.87
N LYS A 128 -7.49 11.02 -7.62
CA LYS A 128 -6.96 12.06 -6.71
C LYS A 128 -7.39 13.46 -7.18
N ALA A 129 -7.20 13.76 -8.47
CA ALA A 129 -7.51 15.06 -9.05
C ALA A 129 -9.02 15.35 -8.99
N ALA A 130 -9.87 14.37 -9.32
CA ALA A 130 -11.32 14.50 -9.22
C ALA A 130 -11.77 14.74 -7.77
N PHE A 131 -11.18 14.03 -6.80
CA PHE A 131 -11.47 14.22 -5.38
C PHE A 131 -11.07 15.62 -4.91
N ILE A 132 -9.87 16.10 -5.26
CA ILE A 132 -9.41 17.45 -4.92
C ILE A 132 -10.33 18.50 -5.56
N ALA A 133 -10.67 18.35 -6.85
CA ALA A 133 -11.56 19.26 -7.54
C ALA A 133 -12.95 19.33 -6.89
N LEU A 134 -13.52 18.17 -6.49
CA LEU A 134 -14.78 18.10 -5.76
C LEU A 134 -14.71 18.93 -4.46
N TRP A 135 -13.64 18.78 -3.67
CA TRP A 135 -13.48 19.54 -2.43
C TRP A 135 -13.31 21.04 -2.65
N ILE A 136 -12.60 21.45 -3.72
CA ILE A 136 -12.50 22.86 -4.10
C ILE A 136 -13.88 23.43 -4.42
N VAL A 137 -14.70 22.72 -5.19
CA VAL A 137 -16.08 23.13 -5.51
C VAL A 137 -16.93 23.26 -4.24
N VAL A 138 -16.84 22.28 -3.32
CA VAL A 138 -17.57 22.32 -2.05
C VAL A 138 -17.16 23.53 -1.21
N LEU A 139 -15.86 23.81 -1.08
CA LEU A 139 -15.35 24.97 -0.33
C LEU A 139 -15.83 26.29 -0.94
N VAL A 140 -15.82 26.41 -2.26
CA VAL A 140 -16.37 27.57 -2.97
C VAL A 140 -17.86 27.72 -2.66
N LEU A 141 -18.66 26.66 -2.77
CA LEU A 141 -20.09 26.72 -2.47
C LEU A 141 -20.39 27.13 -1.02
N VAL A 142 -19.60 26.67 -0.06
CA VAL A 142 -19.70 27.07 1.35
C VAL A 142 -19.41 28.56 1.53
N GLU A 143 -18.34 29.07 0.92
CA GLU A 143 -17.93 30.48 1.00
C GLU A 143 -18.96 31.44 0.36
N PHE A 144 -19.56 31.02 -0.77
CA PHE A 144 -20.60 31.80 -1.44
C PHE A 144 -22.01 31.59 -0.85
N SER A 145 -22.21 30.60 0.03
CA SER A 145 -23.49 30.35 0.69
C SER A 145 -24.06 31.53 1.49
N PRO A 146 -23.29 32.31 2.29
CA PRO A 146 -23.81 33.50 2.96
C PRO A 146 -24.22 34.61 1.98
N LEU A 147 -23.51 34.78 0.86
CA LEU A 147 -23.84 35.76 -0.19
C LEU A 147 -25.16 35.42 -0.88
N ILE A 148 -25.38 34.13 -1.17
CA ILE A 148 -26.63 33.63 -1.75
C ILE A 148 -27.78 33.79 -0.75
N LYS A 149 -27.59 33.41 0.52
CA LYS A 149 -28.60 33.58 1.59
C LYS A 149 -29.00 35.04 1.79
N LYS A 150 -28.04 35.98 1.77
CA LYS A 150 -28.32 37.41 1.90
C LYS A 150 -29.13 37.94 0.71
N LYS A 151 -28.81 37.51 -0.50
CA LYS A 151 -29.52 37.92 -1.72
C LYS A 151 -30.95 37.35 -1.78
N LEU A 152 -31.14 36.10 -1.37
CA LEU A 152 -32.45 35.45 -1.31
C LEU A 152 -33.36 36.12 -0.28
N LYS A 153 -32.87 36.36 0.95
CA LYS A 153 -33.65 37.06 1.99
C LYS A 153 -34.09 38.46 1.55
N HIS A 154 -33.18 39.21 0.92
CA HIS A 154 -33.50 40.54 0.41
C HIS A 154 -34.49 40.54 -0.75
N SER A 155 -34.51 39.47 -1.56
CA SER A 155 -35.49 39.28 -2.64
C SER A 155 -36.90 38.97 -2.10
N ASP A 156 -37.00 38.12 -1.09
CA ASP A 156 -38.28 37.77 -0.44
C ASP A 156 -38.89 38.96 0.30
N ASP A 157 -38.07 39.74 1.03
CA ASP A 157 -38.52 40.96 1.71
C ASP A 157 -39.12 41.95 0.70
N ASN A 158 -38.44 42.18 -0.44
CA ASN A 158 -38.94 43.06 -1.49
C ASN A 158 -40.23 42.54 -2.14
N ALA A 159 -40.36 41.23 -2.39
CA ALA A 159 -41.57 40.65 -2.98
C ALA A 159 -42.79 40.76 -2.03
N SER A 160 -42.57 40.74 -0.72
CA SER A 160 -43.63 40.93 0.28
C SER A 160 -44.17 42.36 0.37
N LEU A 161 -43.38 43.37 -0.02
CA LEU A 161 -43.78 44.78 0.01
C LEU A 161 -44.76 45.17 -1.12
N TYR A 162 -44.92 44.32 -2.14
CA TYR A 162 -45.83 44.54 -3.27
C TYR A 162 -47.11 43.70 -3.19
N LYS A 163 -47.38 43.08 -2.04
CA LYS A 163 -48.57 42.24 -1.77
C LYS A 163 -49.43 42.86 -0.69
#